data_AF-A0A8S9BPW6-F1
#
_entry.id   AF-A0A8S9BPW6-F1
#
_cell.length_a   1.000
_cell.length_b   1.000
_cell.length_c   1.000
_cell.angle_alpha   90.00
_cell.angle_beta   90.00
_cell.angle_gamma   90.00
#
_symmetry.space_group_name_H-M   'P 1'
#
loop_
_entity.id
_entity.type
_entity.pdbx_description
1 polymer ?
#
loop_
_entity_poly.entity_id
_entity_poly.type
_entity_poly.pdbx_seq_one_letter_code
_entity_poly.pdbx_strand_id
1 'polypeptide(L)'
;MKDELESRDIGQALRTLHIRGRAKGRKVPRRGGLQAKVTKRQPVTIPKKTRAFNIGQHGTKAYNDPSSNLRRLESDPASLVIAVHGRCNANGSAAARASYGVFVSAYALNLNRNGVVPDPSMQTSQSAELYATMKALDVVHDLIIAGEDLSHVIIKTNSAYLEKGLSDFIWKWASNGFKNWKGKPVVNGRAFRFLHERVVLLEKEYGVRVSFCLVKKDQNQQANGLAGEALR
;
A
#
# COMPACT_ATOMS: atom_id res chain seq x y z
N MET A 1 -1.03 28.62 23.07
CA MET A 1 -0.73 27.33 23.74
C MET A 1 -0.17 26.41 22.66
N LYS A 2 1.07 26.65 22.25
CA LYS A 2 2.26 25.86 22.64
C LYS A 2 2.11 24.38 22.29
N ASP A 3 2.86 24.02 21.25
CA ASP A 3 3.35 22.68 20.95
C ASP A 3 3.79 21.93 22.21
N GLU A 4 3.34 20.69 22.33
CA GLU A 4 3.96 19.60 23.11
C GLU A 4 3.26 18.30 22.66
N LEU A 5 3.79 17.59 21.65
CA LEU A 5 4.80 16.53 21.78
C LEU A 5 4.23 15.29 22.49
N GLU A 6 3.98 14.23 21.69
CA GLU A 6 3.99 12.78 21.99
C GLU A 6 3.24 12.06 20.84
N SER A 7 3.73 11.75 19.63
CA SER A 7 5.06 11.54 19.03
C SER A 7 6.00 10.54 19.70
N ARG A 8 5.54 9.75 20.67
CA ARG A 8 6.29 8.58 21.18
C ARG A 8 5.75 7.25 20.65
N ASP A 9 6.09 6.89 19.41
CA ASP A 9 6.40 5.48 19.10
C ASP A 9 7.09 5.28 17.73
N ILE A 10 8.01 6.19 17.37
CA ILE A 10 8.82 6.06 16.15
C ILE A 10 10.26 5.88 16.61
N GLY A 11 10.57 4.67 17.10
CA GLY A 11 11.82 4.28 17.76
C GLY A 11 13.08 4.77 17.05
N GLN A 12 13.58 5.91 17.51
CA GLN A 12 14.81 6.54 17.07
C GLN A 12 16.05 5.77 17.54
N ALA A 13 17.05 5.77 16.64
CA ALA A 13 18.48 5.98 16.90
C ALA A 13 19.27 4.97 17.77
N LEU A 14 19.75 3.92 17.09
CA LEU A 14 21.17 3.50 16.96
C LEU A 14 22.18 3.86 18.07
N ARG A 15 22.84 2.83 18.65
CA ARG A 15 24.32 2.72 18.72
C ARG A 15 24.81 1.28 19.08
N THR A 16 25.58 0.70 18.14
CA THR A 16 26.77 -0.21 18.20
C THR A 16 26.86 -1.35 19.25
N LEU A 17 26.78 -2.64 18.85
CA LEU A 17 27.82 -3.61 18.34
C LEU A 17 28.26 -4.57 19.48
N HIS A 18 28.50 -5.88 19.35
CA HIS A 18 28.78 -6.86 18.27
C HIS A 18 28.55 -8.27 18.87
N ILE A 19 28.28 -9.35 18.09
CA ILE A 19 28.99 -10.68 18.10
C ILE A 19 28.51 -11.53 16.89
N ARG A 20 29.45 -12.26 16.29
CA ARG A 20 29.44 -13.07 15.04
C ARG A 20 28.83 -14.47 15.19
N GLY A 21 28.43 -15.07 14.05
CA GLY A 21 28.53 -16.53 13.82
C GLY A 21 27.46 -17.14 12.91
N ARG A 22 27.84 -17.59 11.70
CA ARG A 22 26.99 -18.34 10.74
C ARG A 22 27.63 -19.69 10.45
N ALA A 23 26.83 -20.76 10.37
CA ALA A 23 27.25 -22.04 9.80
C ALA A 23 26.39 -22.42 8.58
N LYS A 24 27.02 -23.11 7.61
CA LYS A 24 26.52 -23.48 6.27
C LYS A 24 26.06 -24.94 6.24
N GLY A 25 25.11 -25.28 5.38
CA GLY A 25 24.87 -26.64 4.84
C GLY A 25 24.07 -26.52 3.53
N ARG A 26 24.65 -26.79 2.36
CA ARG A 26 24.97 -28.06 1.63
C ARG A 26 23.86 -28.38 0.60
N LYS A 27 24.27 -28.41 -0.67
CA LYS A 27 23.45 -28.56 -1.90
C LYS A 27 23.27 -30.04 -2.27
N VAL A 28 22.16 -30.36 -2.95
CA VAL A 28 21.89 -31.65 -3.61
C VAL A 28 21.53 -31.42 -5.10
N PRO A 29 21.95 -32.30 -6.05
CA PRO A 29 21.93 -32.01 -7.49
C PRO A 29 20.61 -32.36 -8.21
N ARG A 30 20.47 -31.80 -9.42
CA ARG A 30 19.29 -31.80 -10.30
C ARG A 30 19.27 -32.96 -11.30
N ARG A 31 18.07 -33.36 -11.76
CA ARG A 31 17.85 -34.08 -13.04
C ARG A 31 17.00 -33.24 -13.99
N GLY A 32 17.35 -33.30 -15.27
CA GLY A 32 16.85 -32.43 -16.34
C GLY A 32 15.60 -32.92 -17.05
N GLY A 33 14.87 -31.96 -17.61
CA GLY A 33 13.78 -32.15 -18.57
C GLY A 33 13.73 -30.94 -19.51
N LEU A 34 13.47 -31.20 -20.80
CA LEU A 34 13.46 -30.24 -21.90
C LEU A 34 12.54 -29.03 -21.60
N GLN A 35 13.01 -27.81 -21.89
CA GLN A 35 12.21 -26.59 -21.82
C GLN A 35 12.01 -25.96 -23.21
N ALA A 36 10.76 -25.71 -23.55
CA ALA A 36 10.35 -24.84 -24.64
C ALA A 36 10.93 -23.42 -24.44
N LYS A 37 11.32 -22.77 -25.55
CA LYS A 37 11.85 -21.39 -25.53
C LYS A 37 10.72 -20.39 -25.24
N VAL A 38 10.45 -20.16 -23.95
CA VAL A 38 9.81 -18.94 -23.48
C VAL A 38 10.88 -17.85 -23.46
N THR A 39 10.68 -16.77 -24.22
CA THR A 39 11.49 -15.56 -24.13
C THR A 39 11.37 -15.03 -22.69
N LYS A 40 12.41 -15.28 -21.89
CA LYS A 40 12.49 -14.78 -20.51
C LYS A 40 12.47 -13.26 -20.57
N ARG A 41 11.38 -12.65 -20.10
CA ARG A 41 11.36 -11.22 -19.74
C ARG A 41 12.55 -10.99 -18.83
N GLN A 42 13.37 -10.01 -19.15
CA GLN A 42 14.53 -9.66 -18.34
C GLN A 42 14.03 -9.42 -16.90
N PRO A 43 14.67 -10.00 -15.88
CA PRO A 43 14.29 -9.71 -14.50
C PRO A 43 14.47 -8.21 -14.28
N VAL A 44 13.37 -7.51 -14.08
CA VAL A 44 13.39 -6.11 -13.66
C VAL A 44 14.17 -6.10 -12.36
N THR A 45 15.37 -5.54 -12.37
CA THR A 45 16.16 -5.31 -11.16
C THR A 45 15.43 -4.26 -10.36
N ILE A 46 14.50 -4.68 -9.51
CA ILE A 46 13.75 -3.80 -8.61
C ILE A 46 14.79 -3.15 -7.69
N PRO A 47 15.05 -1.83 -7.81
CA PRO A 47 15.98 -1.17 -6.92
C PRO A 47 15.45 -1.31 -5.49
N LYS A 48 16.34 -1.44 -4.50
CA LYS A 48 16.02 -1.38 -3.06
C LYS A 48 15.51 0.02 -2.62
N LYS A 49 14.77 0.72 -3.48
CA LYS A 49 14.19 2.03 -3.20
C LYS A 49 12.83 1.82 -2.56
N THR A 50 12.55 2.66 -1.57
CA THR A 50 11.33 2.66 -0.77
C THR A 50 10.10 2.68 -1.67
N ARG A 51 8.95 2.16 -1.20
CA ARG A 51 7.68 2.33 -1.91
C ARG A 51 7.12 3.74 -1.74
N ALA A 52 7.89 4.70 -1.22
CA ALA A 52 7.45 6.09 -1.12
C ALA A 52 7.45 6.73 -2.50
N PHE A 53 6.40 7.48 -2.80
CA PHE A 53 6.31 8.26 -4.02
C PHE A 53 7.02 9.62 -3.86
N ASN A 54 7.87 9.99 -4.82
CA ASN A 54 8.61 11.24 -4.77
C ASN A 54 7.79 12.41 -5.32
N ILE A 55 7.04 13.07 -4.45
CA ILE A 55 6.21 14.23 -4.79
C ILE A 55 7.05 15.42 -5.28
N GLY A 56 8.26 15.62 -4.74
CA GLY A 56 9.12 16.73 -5.14
C GLY A 56 9.58 16.62 -6.60
N GLN A 57 9.75 15.39 -7.09
CA GLN A 57 10.15 15.11 -8.46
C GLN A 57 8.96 15.08 -9.43
N HIS A 58 7.83 14.49 -9.02
CA HIS A 58 6.73 14.16 -9.93
C HIS A 58 5.45 14.99 -9.73
N GLY A 59 5.34 15.76 -8.64
CA GLY A 59 4.09 16.42 -8.27
C GLY A 59 3.00 15.43 -7.82
N THR A 60 1.78 15.91 -7.58
CA THR A 60 0.64 15.09 -7.06
C THR A 60 -0.64 15.23 -7.88
N LYS A 61 -0.59 16.02 -8.95
CA LYS A 61 -1.72 16.28 -9.82
C LYS A 61 -2.03 15.05 -10.65
N ALA A 62 -3.29 14.68 -10.66
CA ALA A 62 -3.80 13.55 -11.42
C ALA A 62 -5.07 14.01 -12.15
N TYR A 63 -5.27 13.53 -13.37
CA TYR A 63 -6.40 13.89 -14.23
C TYR A 63 -7.13 12.62 -14.66
N ASN A 64 -8.43 12.73 -14.94
CA ASN A 64 -9.16 11.62 -15.54
C ASN A 64 -8.85 11.63 -17.04
N ASP A 65 -8.21 10.58 -17.53
CA ASP A 65 -7.84 10.44 -18.93
C ASP A 65 -9.06 9.97 -19.73
N PRO A 66 -9.56 10.75 -20.71
CA PRO A 66 -10.71 10.36 -21.52
C PRO A 66 -10.48 9.10 -22.37
N SER A 67 -9.22 8.76 -22.67
CA SER A 67 -8.90 7.60 -23.52
C SER A 67 -8.97 6.27 -22.76
N SER A 68 -8.43 6.22 -21.54
CA SER A 68 -8.49 5.04 -20.69
C SER A 68 -9.64 5.05 -19.67
N ASN A 69 -10.35 6.16 -19.50
CA ASN A 69 -11.30 6.41 -18.39
C ASN A 69 -10.69 6.28 -16.98
N LEU A 70 -9.37 6.13 -16.87
CA LEU A 70 -8.67 5.97 -15.61
C LEU A 70 -8.02 7.28 -15.18
N ARG A 71 -7.74 7.41 -13.88
CA ARG A 71 -7.05 8.59 -13.37
C ARG A 71 -5.54 8.42 -13.46
N ARG A 72 -4.89 9.23 -14.29
CA ARG A 72 -3.45 9.18 -14.55
C ARG A 72 -2.69 10.31 -13.87
N LEU A 73 -1.41 10.10 -13.58
CA LEU A 73 -0.54 11.16 -13.06
C LEU A 73 -0.20 12.15 -14.19
N GLU A 74 -0.25 13.45 -13.92
CA GLU A 74 0.02 14.48 -14.93
C GLU A 74 1.45 14.44 -15.47
N SER A 75 2.44 14.17 -14.62
CA SER A 75 3.86 14.10 -15.00
C SER A 75 4.30 12.73 -15.55
N ASP A 76 3.44 11.71 -15.44
CA ASP A 76 3.66 10.39 -16.00
C ASP A 76 2.30 9.73 -16.32
N PRO A 77 1.75 9.98 -17.51
CA PRO A 77 0.44 9.46 -17.91
C PRO A 77 0.34 7.92 -17.93
N ALA A 78 1.45 7.19 -17.91
CA ALA A 78 1.43 5.73 -17.78
C ALA A 78 1.03 5.29 -16.35
N SER A 79 1.26 6.13 -15.35
CA SER A 79 0.99 5.84 -13.95
C SER A 79 -0.49 5.97 -13.59
N LEU A 80 -1.08 4.92 -13.03
CA LEU A 80 -2.44 4.93 -12.47
C LEU A 80 -2.43 5.53 -11.05
N VAL A 81 -3.38 6.43 -10.74
CA VAL A 81 -3.50 7.07 -9.42
C VAL A 81 -4.82 6.68 -8.75
N ILE A 82 -4.75 5.87 -7.70
CA ILE A 82 -5.90 5.47 -6.88
C ILE A 82 -5.81 6.16 -5.53
N ALA A 83 -6.88 6.86 -5.13
CA ALA A 83 -6.98 7.51 -3.83
C ALA A 83 -7.72 6.62 -2.84
N VAL A 84 -7.19 6.48 -1.63
CA VAL A 84 -7.79 5.66 -0.57
C VAL A 84 -8.00 6.50 0.68
N HIS A 85 -9.06 6.19 1.43
CA HIS A 85 -9.30 6.75 2.75
C HIS A 85 -10.04 5.76 3.65
N GLY A 86 -9.69 5.79 4.93
CA GLY A 86 -10.39 5.07 5.99
C GLY A 86 -10.98 6.03 6.99
N ARG A 87 -12.23 5.77 7.39
CA ARG A 87 -12.93 6.53 8.43
C ARG A 87 -13.41 5.58 9.52
N CYS A 88 -13.56 6.09 10.74
CA CYS A 88 -14.22 5.37 11.81
C CYS A 88 -15.02 6.34 12.67
N ASN A 89 -16.33 6.13 12.77
CA ASN A 89 -17.16 6.80 13.76
C ASN A 89 -16.91 6.18 15.14
N ALA A 90 -17.02 6.99 16.20
CA ALA A 90 -16.81 6.57 17.59
C ALA A 90 -15.51 5.75 17.79
N ASN A 91 -14.44 6.13 17.08
CA ASN A 91 -13.16 5.42 17.07
C ASN A 91 -12.59 5.24 18.49
N GLY A 92 -12.22 4.00 18.83
CA GLY A 92 -11.72 3.66 20.18
C GLY A 92 -12.80 3.32 21.21
N SER A 93 -14.08 3.23 20.80
CA SER A 93 -15.18 2.78 21.66
C SER A 93 -15.80 1.46 21.19
N ALA A 94 -16.65 0.85 22.01
CA ALA A 94 -17.43 -0.33 21.64
C ALA A 94 -18.44 -0.06 20.51
N ALA A 95 -18.82 1.20 20.29
CA ALA A 95 -19.71 1.63 19.20
C ALA A 95 -18.93 1.99 17.92
N ALA A 96 -17.63 1.70 17.86
CA ALA A 96 -16.80 2.03 16.73
C ALA A 96 -17.29 1.35 15.44
N ARG A 97 -17.48 2.15 14.38
CA ARG A 97 -17.88 1.66 13.07
C ARG A 97 -16.97 2.27 12.02
N ALA A 98 -16.17 1.41 11.39
CA ALA A 98 -15.20 1.78 10.38
C ALA A 98 -15.77 1.65 8.96
N SER A 99 -15.32 2.52 8.07
CA SER A 99 -15.66 2.50 6.64
C SER A 99 -14.47 2.89 5.79
N TYR A 100 -14.54 2.54 4.51
CA TYR A 100 -13.48 2.77 3.56
C TYR A 100 -14.01 3.42 2.29
N GLY A 101 -13.13 4.13 1.59
CA GLY A 101 -13.39 4.70 0.27
C GLY A 101 -12.17 4.50 -0.63
N VAL A 102 -12.42 4.08 -1.87
CA VAL A 102 -11.44 3.89 -2.94
C VAL A 102 -11.94 4.66 -4.15
N PHE A 103 -11.22 5.73 -4.49
CA PHE A 103 -11.50 6.55 -5.66
C PHE A 103 -10.47 6.27 -6.76
N VAL A 104 -10.95 5.64 -7.83
CA VAL A 104 -10.18 5.24 -9.01
C VAL A 104 -10.30 6.30 -10.10
N SER A 105 -11.53 6.72 -10.43
CA SER A 105 -11.81 7.65 -11.52
C SER A 105 -13.18 8.31 -11.38
N ALA A 106 -13.33 9.51 -11.95
CA ALA A 106 -14.63 10.13 -12.14
C ALA A 106 -15.35 9.62 -13.41
N TYR A 107 -14.65 8.99 -14.35
CA TYR A 107 -15.22 8.46 -15.60
C TYR A 107 -15.61 6.98 -15.50
N ALA A 108 -14.91 6.21 -14.65
CA ALA A 108 -15.21 4.80 -14.41
C ALA A 108 -15.79 4.59 -13.00
N LEU A 109 -17.04 5.04 -12.79
CA LEU A 109 -17.68 5.05 -11.46
C LEU A 109 -17.84 3.65 -10.86
N ASN A 110 -18.01 2.62 -11.69
CA ASN A 110 -18.09 1.22 -11.29
C ASN A 110 -16.80 0.66 -10.67
N LEU A 111 -15.65 1.33 -10.88
CA LEU A 111 -14.39 0.96 -10.26
C LEU A 111 -14.20 1.58 -8.87
N ASN A 112 -14.93 2.66 -8.56
CA ASN A 112 -14.92 3.24 -7.23
C ASN A 112 -15.56 2.27 -6.24
N ARG A 113 -14.99 2.15 -5.04
CA ARG A 113 -15.49 1.25 -4.00
C ARG A 113 -15.67 2.01 -2.71
N ASN A 114 -16.75 1.72 -1.99
CA ASN A 114 -16.92 2.15 -0.61
C ASN A 114 -17.68 1.08 0.17
N GLY A 115 -17.68 1.20 1.48
CA GLY A 115 -18.47 0.34 2.35
C GLY A 115 -17.99 0.39 3.79
N VAL A 116 -18.68 -0.36 4.64
CA VAL A 116 -18.22 -0.60 6.01
C VAL A 116 -17.08 -1.63 5.99
N VAL A 117 -16.17 -1.50 6.95
CA VAL A 117 -15.16 -2.52 7.21
C VAL A 117 -15.85 -3.71 7.88
N PRO A 118 -15.81 -4.93 7.29
CA PRO A 118 -16.60 -6.06 7.78
C PRO A 118 -16.07 -6.60 9.10
N ASP A 119 -16.98 -7.08 9.95
CA ASP A 119 -16.65 -7.96 11.08
C ASP A 119 -16.02 -9.27 10.57
N PRO A 120 -15.03 -9.86 11.25
CA PRO A 120 -14.44 -9.51 12.55
C PRO A 120 -13.23 -8.57 12.46
N SER A 121 -13.12 -7.75 11.41
CA SER A 121 -11.99 -6.81 11.27
C SER A 121 -12.08 -5.68 12.30
N MET A 122 -10.93 -5.22 12.77
CA MET A 122 -10.84 -4.13 13.75
C MET A 122 -11.54 -2.86 13.25
N GLN A 123 -12.46 -2.34 14.04
CA GLN A 123 -13.19 -1.11 13.76
C GLN A 123 -12.39 0.12 14.25
N THR A 124 -11.35 0.48 13.51
CA THR A 124 -10.53 1.67 13.78
C THR A 124 -10.21 2.43 12.50
N SER A 125 -9.90 3.72 12.60
CA SER A 125 -9.49 4.52 11.43
C SER A 125 -8.26 3.95 10.72
N GLN A 126 -7.26 3.50 11.49
CA GLN A 126 -6.05 2.88 10.94
C GLN A 126 -6.33 1.57 10.20
N SER A 127 -7.20 0.73 10.76
CA SER A 127 -7.61 -0.53 10.11
C SER A 127 -8.43 -0.26 8.84
N ALA A 128 -9.26 0.78 8.87
CA ALA A 128 -10.03 1.23 7.71
C ALA A 128 -9.13 1.70 6.55
N GLU A 129 -8.06 2.45 6.84
CA GLU A 129 -7.08 2.88 5.82
C GLU A 129 -6.39 1.66 5.16
N LEU A 130 -6.03 0.65 5.96
CA LEU A 130 -5.44 -0.58 5.45
C LEU A 130 -6.45 -1.38 4.61
N TYR A 131 -7.71 -1.46 5.05
CA TYR A 131 -8.77 -2.14 4.31
C TYR A 131 -9.08 -1.43 2.98
N ALA A 132 -9.14 -0.10 2.98
CA ALA A 132 -9.27 0.70 1.76
C ALA A 132 -8.15 0.37 0.76
N THR A 133 -6.92 0.23 1.26
CA THR A 133 -5.76 -0.15 0.43
C THR A 133 -5.90 -1.57 -0.10
N MET A 134 -6.41 -2.53 0.69
CA MET A 134 -6.68 -3.89 0.19
C MET A 134 -7.65 -3.85 -0.98
N LYS A 135 -8.72 -3.05 -0.87
CA LYS A 135 -9.72 -2.87 -1.93
C LYS A 135 -9.18 -2.12 -3.14
N ALA A 136 -8.25 -1.19 -2.96
CA ALA A 136 -7.55 -0.58 -4.09
C ALA A 136 -6.67 -1.59 -4.84
N LEU A 137 -5.95 -2.46 -4.12
CA LEU A 137 -5.15 -3.51 -4.76
C LEU A 137 -6.00 -4.61 -5.42
N ASP A 138 -7.23 -4.87 -4.92
CA ASP A 138 -8.21 -5.69 -5.65
C ASP A 138 -8.49 -5.07 -7.04
N VAL A 139 -8.84 -3.77 -7.07
CA VAL A 139 -9.13 -3.06 -8.34
C VAL A 139 -7.93 -3.14 -9.30
N VAL A 140 -6.71 -2.91 -8.81
CA VAL A 140 -5.49 -3.00 -9.64
C VAL A 140 -5.37 -4.38 -10.26
N HIS A 141 -5.58 -5.43 -9.46
CA HIS A 141 -5.51 -6.79 -9.96
C HIS A 141 -6.59 -7.07 -11.01
N ASP A 142 -7.84 -6.64 -10.75
CA ASP A 142 -8.95 -6.80 -11.69
C ASP A 142 -8.67 -6.10 -13.04
N LEU A 143 -8.09 -4.90 -13.01
CA LEU A 143 -7.69 -4.16 -14.22
C LEU A 143 -6.61 -4.92 -15.01
N ILE A 144 -5.61 -5.48 -14.32
CA ILE A 144 -4.57 -6.28 -14.97
C ILE A 144 -5.17 -7.52 -15.64
N ILE A 145 -6.08 -8.22 -14.95
CA ILE A 145 -6.77 -9.41 -15.50
C ILE A 145 -7.65 -9.02 -16.70
N ALA A 146 -8.25 -7.84 -16.68
CA ALA A 146 -9.02 -7.29 -17.80
C ALA A 146 -8.16 -6.83 -18.99
N GLY A 147 -6.82 -6.86 -18.87
CA GLY A 147 -5.89 -6.55 -19.95
C GLY A 147 -5.33 -5.14 -19.94
N GLU A 148 -5.54 -4.35 -18.89
CA GLU A 148 -4.90 -3.04 -18.74
C GLU A 148 -3.40 -3.18 -18.58
N ASP A 149 -2.63 -2.45 -19.40
CA ASP A 149 -1.18 -2.40 -19.30
C ASP A 149 -0.78 -1.38 -18.22
N LEU A 150 -0.46 -1.88 -17.03
CA LEU A 150 -0.08 -1.09 -15.87
C LEU A 150 1.40 -1.34 -15.51
N SER A 151 2.24 -0.33 -15.65
CA SER A 151 3.64 -0.39 -15.21
C SER A 151 3.84 0.22 -13.81
N HIS A 152 2.99 1.18 -13.42
CA HIS A 152 3.07 1.87 -12.14
C HIS A 152 1.69 2.26 -11.59
N VAL A 153 1.47 1.92 -10.32
CA VAL A 153 0.31 2.35 -9.53
C VAL A 153 0.77 3.22 -8.36
N ILE A 154 0.07 4.33 -8.18
CA ILE A 154 0.27 5.29 -7.09
C ILE A 154 -0.96 5.25 -6.18
N ILE A 155 -0.79 4.72 -4.98
CA ILE A 155 -1.78 4.77 -3.91
C ILE A 155 -1.65 6.11 -3.19
N LYS A 156 -2.58 7.03 -3.46
CA LYS A 156 -2.67 8.35 -2.85
C LYS A 156 -3.46 8.27 -1.54
N THR A 157 -2.90 8.77 -0.46
CA THR A 157 -3.52 8.76 0.88
C THR A 157 -3.10 9.99 1.67
N ASN A 158 -3.93 10.42 2.62
CA ASN A 158 -3.55 11.41 3.64
C ASN A 158 -3.21 10.77 5.00
N SER A 159 -3.04 9.44 5.04
CA SER A 159 -2.65 8.69 6.23
C SER A 159 -1.15 8.40 6.23
N ALA A 160 -0.40 9.15 7.05
CA ALA A 160 1.03 8.89 7.26
C ALA A 160 1.28 7.50 7.88
N TYR A 161 0.30 6.96 8.61
CA TYR A 161 0.35 5.61 9.16
C TYR A 161 0.38 4.54 8.05
N LEU A 162 -0.48 4.69 7.05
CA LEU A 162 -0.53 3.80 5.89
C LEU A 162 0.71 3.94 5.03
N GLU A 163 1.05 5.18 4.64
CA GLU A 163 2.16 5.44 3.73
C GLU A 163 3.49 4.95 4.32
N LYS A 164 3.93 5.47 5.48
CA LYS A 164 5.18 5.03 6.14
C LYS A 164 5.19 3.55 6.47
N GLY A 165 4.02 3.01 6.83
CA GLY A 165 3.86 1.59 7.13
C GLY A 165 4.23 0.69 5.96
N LEU A 166 3.88 1.07 4.72
CA LEU A 166 4.12 0.29 3.50
C LEU A 166 5.31 0.77 2.67
N SER A 167 5.79 2.00 2.86
CA SER A 167 6.96 2.54 2.15
C SER A 167 8.28 2.28 2.87
N ASP A 168 8.29 2.41 4.20
CA ASP A 168 9.51 2.46 5.00
C ASP A 168 9.59 1.32 6.02
N PHE A 169 8.58 1.18 6.88
CA PHE A 169 8.66 0.23 8.01
C PHE A 169 8.48 -1.22 7.57
N ILE A 170 7.83 -1.45 6.44
CA ILE A 170 7.48 -2.79 5.98
C ILE A 170 8.69 -3.70 5.80
N TRP A 171 9.84 -3.15 5.39
CA TRP A 171 11.06 -3.93 5.16
C TRP A 171 11.61 -4.51 6.47
N LYS A 172 11.53 -3.73 7.55
CA LYS A 172 11.94 -4.19 8.89
C LYS A 172 10.93 -5.19 9.44
N TRP A 173 9.64 -4.91 9.32
CA TRP A 173 8.60 -5.82 9.79
C TRP A 173 8.62 -7.16 9.05
N ALA A 174 8.78 -7.16 7.73
CA ALA A 174 8.87 -8.39 6.95
C ALA A 174 10.09 -9.24 7.34
N SER A 175 11.23 -8.62 7.65
CA SER A 175 12.45 -9.34 8.04
C SER A 175 12.47 -9.83 9.49
N ASN A 176 11.67 -9.25 10.38
CA ASN A 176 11.66 -9.60 11.81
C ASN A 176 10.39 -10.33 12.28
N GLY A 177 9.54 -10.78 11.35
CA GLY A 177 8.29 -11.49 11.67
C GLY A 177 7.16 -10.58 12.14
N PHE A 178 7.16 -9.31 11.73
CA PHE A 178 6.18 -8.26 12.06
C PHE A 178 6.15 -7.94 13.55
N LYS A 179 7.34 -7.74 14.12
CA LYS A 179 7.54 -7.35 15.51
C LYS A 179 7.95 -5.88 15.62
N ASN A 180 7.44 -5.20 16.64
CA ASN A 180 7.88 -3.86 17.01
C ASN A 180 9.25 -3.90 17.71
N TRP A 181 9.76 -2.74 18.09
CA TRP A 181 11.07 -2.61 18.72
C TRP A 181 11.16 -3.30 20.10
N LYS A 182 10.03 -3.48 20.80
CA LYS A 182 9.92 -4.23 22.06
C LYS A 182 9.81 -5.76 21.85
N GLY A 183 9.93 -6.24 20.60
CA GLY A 183 9.76 -7.65 20.27
C GLY A 183 8.31 -8.14 20.27
N LYS A 184 7.33 -7.26 20.53
CA LYS A 184 5.90 -7.59 20.51
C LYS A 184 5.35 -7.53 19.08
N PRO A 185 4.27 -8.26 18.76
CA PRO A 185 3.60 -8.13 17.45
C PRO A 185 3.20 -6.67 17.16
N VAL A 186 3.38 -6.24 15.91
CA VAL A 186 2.81 -4.98 15.41
C VAL A 186 1.29 -5.09 15.43
N VAL A 187 0.58 -4.09 15.96
CA VAL A 187 -0.88 -4.10 16.17
C VAL A 187 -1.65 -4.55 14.92
N ASN A 188 -1.39 -3.90 13.77
CA ASN A 188 -1.98 -4.27 12.48
C ASN A 188 -1.02 -5.10 11.62
N GLY A 189 -0.11 -5.85 12.23
CA GLY A 189 0.96 -6.58 11.54
C GLY A 189 0.44 -7.60 10.53
N ARG A 190 -0.70 -8.26 10.81
CA ARG A 190 -1.35 -9.18 9.85
C ARG A 190 -1.81 -8.46 8.58
N ALA A 191 -2.45 -7.30 8.72
CA ALA A 191 -2.92 -6.51 7.60
C ALA A 191 -1.76 -5.95 6.76
N PHE A 192 -0.71 -5.43 7.41
CA PHE A 192 0.50 -5.00 6.71
C PHE A 192 1.20 -6.16 5.99
N ARG A 193 1.26 -7.35 6.60
CA ARG A 193 1.83 -8.54 5.96
C ARG A 193 1.08 -8.88 4.69
N PHE A 194 -0.24 -8.99 4.78
CA PHE A 194 -1.10 -9.27 3.63
C PHE A 194 -0.88 -8.23 2.51
N LEU A 195 -0.94 -6.94 2.84
CA LEU A 195 -0.71 -5.86 1.87
C LEU A 195 0.69 -5.93 1.26
N HIS A 196 1.73 -6.23 2.04
CA HIS A 196 3.08 -6.36 1.53
C HIS A 196 3.22 -7.50 0.55
N GLU A 197 2.73 -8.69 0.88
CA GLU A 197 2.72 -9.87 0.01
C GLU A 197 1.97 -9.58 -1.29
N ARG A 198 0.85 -8.85 -1.20
CA ARG A 198 0.04 -8.44 -2.34
C ARG A 198 0.76 -7.47 -3.27
N VAL A 199 1.47 -6.48 -2.71
CA VAL A 199 2.30 -5.59 -3.51
C VAL A 199 3.48 -6.35 -4.12
N VAL A 200 4.12 -7.27 -3.39
CA VAL A 200 5.20 -8.11 -3.94
C VAL A 200 4.70 -8.96 -5.11
N LEU A 201 3.47 -9.50 -5.04
CA LEU A 201 2.85 -10.23 -6.14
C LEU A 201 2.71 -9.34 -7.39
N LEU A 202 2.16 -8.13 -7.23
CA LEU A 202 2.04 -7.15 -8.32
C LEU A 202 3.40 -6.80 -8.94
N GLU A 203 4.40 -6.56 -8.10
CA GLU A 203 5.76 -6.19 -8.53
C GLU A 203 6.46 -7.34 -9.27
N LYS A 204 6.33 -8.59 -8.80
CA LYS A 204 7.08 -9.73 -9.33
C LYS A 204 6.40 -10.47 -10.47
N GLU A 205 5.11 -10.71 -10.36
CA GLU A 205 4.38 -11.53 -11.34
C GLU A 205 3.85 -10.69 -12.50
N TYR A 206 3.49 -9.43 -12.22
CA TYR A 206 2.88 -8.53 -13.21
C TYR A 206 3.81 -7.40 -13.65
N GLY A 207 4.95 -7.20 -12.99
CA GLY A 207 5.87 -6.10 -13.29
C GLY A 207 5.32 -4.73 -12.93
N VAL A 208 4.28 -4.66 -12.10
CA VAL A 208 3.59 -3.43 -11.72
C VAL A 208 4.24 -2.88 -10.46
N ARG A 209 4.92 -1.73 -10.58
CA ARG A 209 5.43 -1.01 -9.41
C ARG A 209 4.26 -0.42 -8.61
N VAL A 210 4.33 -0.47 -7.29
CA VAL A 210 3.37 0.23 -6.42
C VAL A 210 4.09 1.24 -5.54
N SER A 211 3.66 2.49 -5.58
CA SER A 211 4.14 3.56 -4.69
C SER A 211 3.02 4.14 -3.84
N PHE A 212 3.36 4.61 -2.64
CA PHE A 212 2.45 5.28 -1.71
C PHE A 212 2.77 6.77 -1.66
N CYS A 213 1.76 7.59 -1.89
CA CYS A 213 1.86 9.03 -2.03
C CYS A 213 1.09 9.71 -0.89
N LEU A 214 1.83 10.23 0.09
CA LEU A 214 1.26 10.98 1.21
C LEU A 214 0.92 12.41 0.79
N VAL A 215 -0.35 12.77 0.87
CA VAL A 215 -0.86 14.10 0.49
C VAL A 215 -1.59 14.78 1.65
N LYS A 216 -1.88 16.07 1.51
CA LYS A 216 -2.74 16.78 2.47
C LYS A 216 -4.20 16.31 2.34
N LYS A 217 -4.97 16.50 3.42
CA LYS A 217 -6.36 16.01 3.51
C LYS A 217 -7.29 16.60 2.44
N ASP A 218 -7.13 17.88 2.13
CA ASP A 218 -7.84 18.61 1.07
C ASP A 218 -7.56 18.04 -0.33
N GLN A 219 -6.43 17.37 -0.52
CA GLN A 219 -6.07 16.72 -1.78
C GLN A 219 -6.62 15.29 -1.92
N ASN A 220 -7.32 14.77 -0.91
CA ASN A 220 -7.87 13.41 -0.87
C ASN A 220 -9.40 13.37 -0.65
N GLN A 221 -10.10 14.43 -1.07
CA GLN A 221 -11.52 14.63 -0.79
C GLN A 221 -12.44 13.56 -1.38
N GLN A 222 -12.15 13.04 -2.58
CA GLN A 222 -13.01 12.06 -3.24
C GLN A 222 -13.07 10.73 -2.46
N ALA A 223 -11.91 10.19 -2.07
CA ALA A 223 -11.86 8.97 -1.27
C ALA A 223 -12.46 9.20 0.13
N ASN A 224 -12.28 10.39 0.70
CA ASN A 224 -12.93 10.77 1.95
C ASN A 224 -14.47 10.88 1.84
N GLY A 225 -14.97 11.41 0.73
CA GLY A 225 -16.40 11.46 0.41
C GLY A 225 -17.00 10.05 0.35
N LEU A 226 -16.39 9.17 -0.42
CA LEU A 226 -16.77 7.76 -0.54
C LEU A 226 -16.79 7.03 0.82
N ALA A 227 -15.75 7.21 1.63
CA ALA A 227 -15.71 6.63 2.98
C ALA A 227 -16.83 7.19 3.89
N GLY A 228 -17.17 8.47 3.74
CA GLY A 228 -18.26 9.12 4.47
C GLY A 228 -19.64 8.63 4.07
N GLU A 229 -19.88 8.39 2.78
CA GLU A 229 -21.14 7.85 2.26
C GLU A 229 -21.49 6.48 2.85
N ALA A 230 -20.49 5.63 3.06
CA ALA A 230 -20.68 4.29 3.61
C ALA A 230 -21.12 4.24 5.10
N LEU A 231 -21.08 5.38 5.82
CA LEU A 231 -21.53 5.50 7.20
C LEU A 231 -22.83 6.30 7.35
N ARG A 232 -23.42 6.75 6.23
CA ARG A 232 -24.75 7.35 6.23
C ARG A 232 -25.85 6.32 6.40
#